data_AF-A0A2S2QYF7-F1
#
_entry.id   AF-A0A2S2QYF7-F1
#
_cell.length_a   1.000
_cell.length_b   1.000
_cell.length_c   1.000
_cell.angle_alpha   90.00
_cell.angle_beta   90.00
_cell.angle_gamma   90.00
#
_symmetry.space_group_name_H-M   'P 1'
#
loop_
_entity.id
_entity.type
_entity.pdbx_description
1 polymer ?
#
loop_
_entity_poly.entity_id
_entity_poly.type
_entity_poly.pdbx_seq_one_letter_code
_entity_poly.pdbx_strand_id
1 'polypeptide(L)'
;MFYPSLRLLIVLIVAITRVQINGQTSNTQVKPELWVSDLFYRALANFTVRNVGSTACQEQSEMYDRNLRNYTHWAIKMAESWNRHPVGFLSGNTFHMGLYDECIDIRYPVKGQYCLTETKLLLSAEN
;
A
#
# COMPACT_ATOMS: atom_id res chain seq x y z
N MET A 1 -58.85 13.37 32.74
CA MET A 1 -57.86 12.31 32.45
C MET A 1 -58.20 11.76 31.08
N PHE A 2 -57.45 11.85 30.00
CA PHE A 2 -56.04 12.16 29.71
C PHE A 2 -56.00 12.81 28.32
N TYR A 3 -55.36 13.96 28.17
CA TYR A 3 -54.95 14.45 26.84
C TYR A 3 -53.51 14.00 26.60
N PRO A 4 -53.18 13.32 25.49
CA PRO A 4 -51.79 12.98 25.21
C PRO A 4 -51.03 14.26 24.90
N SER A 5 -49.91 14.47 25.60
CA SER A 5 -49.04 15.62 25.42
C SER A 5 -48.60 15.75 23.96
N LEU A 6 -48.65 16.97 23.40
CA LEU A 6 -48.20 17.34 22.05
C LEU A 6 -46.83 16.75 21.64
N ARG A 7 -45.96 16.48 22.64
CA ARG A 7 -44.67 15.80 22.45
C ARG A 7 -44.79 14.39 21.87
N LEU A 8 -45.82 13.63 22.24
CA LEU A 8 -46.01 12.25 21.74
C LEU A 8 -46.44 12.25 20.26
N LEU A 9 -47.23 13.25 19.85
CA LEU A 9 -47.67 13.42 18.46
C LEU A 9 -46.49 13.80 17.54
N ILE A 10 -45.61 14.69 18.00
CA ILE A 10 -44.43 15.12 17.22
C ILE A 10 -43.44 13.96 17.01
N VAL A 11 -43.21 13.15 18.05
CA VAL A 11 -42.32 11.96 17.94
C VAL A 11 -42.89 10.93 16.96
N LEU A 12 -44.21 10.73 16.96
CA LEU A 12 -44.87 9.85 15.99
C LEU A 12 -44.74 10.39 14.55
N ILE A 13 -44.97 11.68 14.32
CA ILE A 13 -44.86 12.27 12.97
C ILE A 13 -43.45 12.09 12.41
N VAL A 14 -42.40 12.34 13.21
CA VAL A 14 -41.00 12.15 12.79
C VAL A 14 -40.66 10.67 12.54
N ALA A 15 -41.28 9.73 13.28
CA ALA A 15 -41.08 8.30 13.08
C ALA A 15 -41.81 7.76 11.84
N ILE A 16 -42.96 8.34 11.47
CA ILE A 16 -43.78 7.91 10.32
C ILE A 16 -43.29 8.56 9.02
N THR A 17 -42.79 9.80 9.07
CA THR A 17 -42.06 10.39 7.93
C THR A 17 -40.64 9.84 7.93
N ARG A 18 -40.45 8.65 7.36
CA ARG A 18 -39.14 8.27 6.83
C ARG A 18 -38.74 9.36 5.85
N VAL A 19 -37.92 10.30 6.29
CA VAL A 19 -37.25 11.27 5.42
C VAL A 19 -36.37 10.42 4.50
N GLN A 20 -36.90 10.09 3.33
CA GLN A 20 -36.09 9.72 2.18
C GLN A 20 -35.43 11.04 1.75
N ILE A 21 -34.24 11.34 2.29
CA ILE A 21 -33.35 12.27 1.60
C ILE A 21 -32.99 11.54 0.32
N ASN A 22 -33.73 11.85 -0.74
CA ASN A 22 -33.46 11.41 -2.10
C ASN A 22 -32.24 12.21 -2.58
N GLY A 23 -31.09 11.93 -1.97
CA GLY A 23 -29.79 12.39 -2.41
C GLY A 23 -29.36 11.50 -3.55
N GLN A 24 -29.82 11.82 -4.76
CA GLN A 24 -29.28 11.25 -5.99
C GLN A 24 -27.88 11.84 -6.20
N THR A 25 -26.90 11.40 -5.41
CA THR A 25 -25.48 11.64 -5.71
C THR A 25 -25.13 10.68 -6.84
N SER A 26 -25.02 11.23 -8.06
CA SER A 26 -24.37 10.56 -9.18
C SER A 26 -23.09 9.91 -8.67
N ASN A 27 -23.06 8.57 -8.67
CA ASN A 27 -21.92 7.77 -8.23
C ASN A 27 -20.85 7.82 -9.33
N THR A 28 -20.28 9.00 -9.59
CA THR A 28 -18.90 9.07 -10.03
C THR A 28 -18.07 8.61 -8.85
N GLN A 29 -17.63 7.36 -8.91
CA GLN A 29 -16.65 6.78 -8.00
C GLN A 29 -15.41 7.69 -8.00
N VAL A 30 -15.38 8.66 -7.10
CA VAL A 30 -14.17 9.33 -6.67
C VAL A 30 -13.31 8.20 -6.12
N LYS A 31 -12.33 7.73 -6.90
CA LYS A 31 -11.30 6.85 -6.37
C LYS A 31 -10.66 7.65 -5.24
N PRO A 32 -10.68 7.17 -3.98
CA PRO A 32 -10.03 7.90 -2.91
C PRO A 32 -8.59 8.14 -3.33
N GLU A 33 -8.17 9.41 -3.25
CA GLU A 33 -6.81 9.90 -3.45
C GLU A 33 -5.80 8.81 -3.04
N LEU A 34 -5.19 8.12 -4.01
CA LEU A 34 -4.21 7.08 -3.68
C LEU A 34 -3.04 7.78 -2.99
N TRP A 35 -2.84 7.48 -1.71
CA TRP A 35 -1.70 8.00 -0.99
C TRP A 35 -0.40 7.51 -1.64
N VAL A 36 0.64 8.34 -1.62
CA VAL A 36 1.95 8.05 -2.23
C VAL A 36 2.46 6.65 -1.84
N SER A 37 2.37 6.27 -0.57
CA SER A 37 2.84 4.95 -0.14
C SER A 37 2.02 3.79 -0.71
N ASP A 38 0.73 3.99 -1.01
CA ASP A 38 -0.11 3.00 -1.71
C ASP A 38 0.29 2.87 -3.19
N LEU A 39 0.67 3.98 -3.82
CA LEU A 39 1.23 3.96 -5.18
C LEU A 39 2.51 3.13 -5.24
N PHE A 40 3.46 3.36 -4.32
CA PHE A 40 4.68 2.58 -4.24
C PHE A 40 4.40 1.09 -3.98
N TYR A 41 3.51 0.79 -3.03
CA TYR A 41 3.16 -0.59 -2.72
C TYR A 41 2.60 -1.32 -3.95
N ARG A 42 1.65 -0.71 -4.67
CA ARG A 42 1.05 -1.30 -5.88
C ARG A 42 2.06 -1.45 -7.01
N ALA A 43 2.92 -0.43 -7.21
CA ALA A 43 3.95 -0.47 -8.24
C ALA A 43 4.97 -1.59 -7.97
N LEU A 44 5.31 -1.83 -6.71
CA LEU A 44 6.32 -2.81 -6.30
C LEU A 44 5.75 -4.20 -5.97
N ALA A 45 4.42 -4.34 -5.81
CA ALA A 45 3.78 -5.61 -5.45
C ALA A 45 4.08 -6.74 -6.45
N ASN A 46 4.12 -6.40 -7.74
CA ASN A 46 4.40 -7.34 -8.83
C ASN A 46 5.77 -7.10 -9.47
N PHE A 47 6.66 -6.37 -8.80
CA PHE A 47 7.99 -6.14 -9.31
C PHE A 47 8.76 -7.46 -9.37
N THR A 48 9.24 -7.78 -10.56
CA THR A 48 10.14 -8.91 -10.80
C THR A 48 11.33 -8.42 -11.58
N VAL A 49 12.52 -8.87 -11.20
CA VAL A 49 13.76 -8.53 -11.90
C VAL A 49 13.78 -9.36 -13.19
N ARG A 50 13.46 -8.72 -14.33
CA ARG A 50 13.47 -9.30 -15.66
C ARG A 50 14.38 -8.50 -16.58
N ASN A 51 14.96 -9.14 -17.60
CA ASN A 51 15.80 -8.49 -18.61
C ASN A 51 17.03 -7.77 -18.02
N VAL A 52 17.85 -8.51 -17.27
CA VAL A 52 19.13 -8.01 -16.74
C VAL A 52 20.25 -8.26 -17.75
N GLY A 53 21.22 -7.36 -17.83
CA GLY A 53 22.29 -7.41 -18.85
C GLY A 53 23.36 -8.49 -18.62
N SER A 54 23.38 -9.13 -17.45
CA SER A 54 24.35 -10.16 -17.07
C SER A 54 23.67 -11.52 -16.94
N THR A 55 24.23 -12.55 -17.59
CA THR A 55 23.77 -13.94 -17.47
C THR A 55 23.74 -14.41 -16.00
N ALA A 56 24.77 -14.09 -15.22
CA ALA A 56 24.83 -14.46 -13.80
C ALA A 56 23.70 -13.79 -12.98
N CYS A 57 23.38 -12.53 -13.27
CA CYS A 57 22.30 -11.83 -12.58
C CYS A 57 20.93 -12.41 -12.98
N GLN A 58 20.78 -12.82 -14.24
CA GLN A 58 19.55 -13.44 -14.72
C GLN A 58 19.32 -14.78 -14.03
N GLU A 59 20.33 -15.64 -13.98
CA GLU A 59 20.26 -16.94 -13.30
C GLU A 59 19.93 -16.79 -11.81
N GLN A 60 20.55 -15.82 -11.13
CA GLN A 60 20.27 -15.52 -9.73
C GLN A 60 18.84 -15.00 -9.51
N SER A 61 18.35 -14.14 -10.40
CA SER A 61 16.99 -13.58 -10.33
C SER A 61 15.92 -14.66 -10.57
N GLU A 62 16.16 -15.54 -11.54
CA GLU A 62 15.28 -16.68 -11.82
C GLU A 62 15.30 -17.71 -10.68
N MET A 63 16.48 -17.97 -10.10
CA MET A 63 16.61 -18.81 -8.92
C MET A 63 15.82 -18.21 -7.74
N TYR A 64 15.93 -16.90 -7.52
CA TYR A 64 15.17 -16.21 -6.48
C TYR A 64 13.66 -16.33 -6.71
N ASP A 65 13.15 -16.05 -7.92
CA ASP A 65 11.72 -16.18 -8.25
C ASP A 65 11.20 -17.60 -8.01
N ARG A 66 11.94 -18.63 -8.41
CA ARG A 66 11.56 -20.03 -8.13
C ARG A 66 11.49 -20.32 -6.64
N ASN A 67 12.51 -19.90 -5.88
CA ASN A 67 12.59 -20.13 -4.44
C ASN A 67 11.53 -19.33 -3.64
N LEU A 68 11.15 -18.15 -4.15
CA LEU A 68 10.09 -17.33 -3.57
C LEU A 68 8.71 -17.98 -3.77
N ARG A 69 8.43 -18.50 -4.97
CA ARG A 69 7.19 -19.26 -5.24
C ARG A 69 7.07 -20.55 -4.44
N ASN A 70 8.21 -21.16 -4.11
CA ASN A 70 8.28 -22.35 -3.27
C ASN A 70 8.35 -22.04 -1.77
N TYR A 71 8.20 -20.78 -1.36
CA TYR A 71 8.19 -20.35 0.04
C TYR A 71 9.44 -20.79 0.83
N THR A 72 10.59 -20.84 0.17
CA THR A 72 11.82 -21.20 0.87
C THR A 72 12.19 -20.11 1.88
N HIS A 73 12.69 -20.53 3.05
CA HIS A 73 13.02 -19.62 4.15
C HIS A 73 13.94 -18.47 3.71
N TRP A 74 14.99 -18.77 2.94
CA TRP A 74 15.89 -17.74 2.44
C TRP A 74 15.19 -16.71 1.54
N ALA A 75 14.37 -17.17 0.59
CA ALA A 75 13.74 -16.25 -0.37
C ALA A 75 12.67 -15.38 0.31
N ILE A 76 11.93 -15.95 1.27
CA ILE A 76 10.99 -15.17 2.09
C ILE A 76 11.75 -14.14 2.93
N LYS A 77 12.80 -14.55 3.66
CA LYS A 77 13.62 -13.62 4.45
C LYS A 77 14.17 -12.49 3.58
N MET A 78 14.66 -12.81 2.38
CA MET A 78 15.11 -11.82 1.40
C MET A 78 13.99 -10.89 0.92
N ALA A 79 12.78 -11.42 0.72
CA ALA A 79 11.62 -10.64 0.34
C ALA A 79 11.08 -9.73 1.47
N GLU A 80 11.25 -10.13 2.73
CA GLU A 80 10.83 -9.34 3.90
C GLU A 80 11.86 -8.26 4.27
N SER A 81 13.14 -8.50 3.98
CA SER A 81 14.22 -7.55 4.27
C SER A 81 14.15 -6.25 3.47
N TRP A 82 13.41 -6.19 2.37
CA TRP A 82 13.16 -4.97 1.59
C TRP A 82 11.71 -4.53 1.75
N ASN A 83 11.46 -3.22 1.73
CA ASN A 83 10.16 -2.66 2.04
C ASN A 83 9.48 -2.12 0.78
N ARG A 84 8.31 -2.65 0.44
CA ARG A 84 7.46 -2.16 -0.66
C ARG A 84 6.63 -0.94 -0.28
N HIS A 85 6.52 -0.63 1.01
CA HIS A 85 5.74 0.47 1.54
C HIS A 85 6.67 1.50 2.20
N PRO A 86 7.04 2.60 1.52
CA PRO A 86 7.99 3.56 2.10
C PRO A 86 7.43 4.14 3.41
N VAL A 87 8.24 4.04 4.48
CA VAL A 87 7.91 4.56 5.80
C VAL A 87 8.58 5.92 6.02
N GLY A 88 7.91 6.83 6.73
CA GLY A 88 8.46 8.15 7.05
C GLY A 88 8.63 9.07 5.84
N PHE A 89 7.87 8.83 4.78
CA PHE A 89 7.94 9.60 3.53
C PHE A 89 7.77 11.11 3.75
N LEU A 90 6.78 11.53 4.57
CA LEU A 90 6.54 12.94 4.93
C LEU A 90 7.56 13.51 5.93
N SER A 91 8.25 12.65 6.67
CA SER A 91 9.26 13.04 7.65
C SER A 91 10.66 13.15 7.05
N GLY A 92 10.79 13.05 5.72
CA GLY A 92 12.07 13.10 5.01
C GLY A 92 12.85 11.79 5.03
N ASN A 93 12.24 10.67 5.45
CA ASN A 93 12.85 9.35 5.34
C ASN A 93 12.70 8.82 3.91
N THR A 94 13.49 9.38 3.00
CA THR A 94 13.50 9.02 1.58
C THR A 94 14.35 7.81 1.26
N PHE A 95 15.19 7.38 2.21
CA PHE A 95 16.27 6.43 1.96
C PHE A 95 15.97 4.98 2.36
N HIS A 96 15.02 4.75 3.26
CA HIS A 96 14.84 3.44 3.89
C HIS A 96 13.70 2.62 3.27
N MET A 97 14.04 1.85 2.22
CA MET A 97 13.15 0.83 1.63
C MET A 97 13.50 -0.59 2.11
N GLY A 98 13.51 -0.82 3.42
CA GLY A 98 13.81 -2.14 3.98
C GLY A 98 14.38 -2.10 5.39
N LEU A 99 14.60 -3.29 5.94
CA LEU A 99 15.32 -3.51 7.18
C LEU A 99 16.78 -3.74 6.83
N TYR A 100 17.62 -2.74 7.08
CA TYR A 100 19.05 -2.76 6.75
C TYR A 100 19.74 -4.01 7.29
N ASP A 101 19.59 -4.25 8.60
CA ASP A 101 20.27 -5.34 9.30
C ASP A 101 19.88 -6.72 8.76
N GLU A 102 18.59 -6.93 8.46
CA GLU A 102 18.10 -8.19 7.89
C GLU A 102 18.62 -8.41 6.47
N CYS A 103 18.66 -7.34 5.66
CA CYS A 103 19.15 -7.40 4.29
C CYS A 103 20.62 -7.80 4.23
N ILE A 104 21.48 -7.17 5.03
CA ILE A 104 22.93 -7.43 5.02
C ILE A 104 23.30 -8.78 5.67
N ASP A 105 22.42 -9.33 6.52
CA ASP A 105 22.62 -10.64 7.15
C ASP A 105 22.36 -11.81 6.18
N ILE A 106 21.71 -11.57 5.05
CA ILE A 106 21.47 -12.60 4.03
C ILE A 106 22.76 -12.86 3.23
N ARG A 107 23.36 -14.04 3.41
CA ARG A 107 24.66 -14.39 2.79
C ARG A 107 24.57 -15.40 1.63
N TYR A 108 23.59 -16.29 1.64
CA TYR A 108 23.49 -17.41 0.70
C TYR A 108 22.03 -17.70 0.34
N PRO A 109 21.75 -18.24 -0.86
CA PRO A 109 22.64 -18.43 -2.00
C PRO A 109 23.02 -17.13 -2.76
N VAL A 110 22.22 -16.07 -2.64
CA VAL A 110 22.59 -14.72 -3.11
C VAL A 110 22.73 -13.82 -1.90
N LYS A 111 23.82 -13.06 -1.86
CA LYS A 111 24.08 -12.10 -0.79
C LYS A 111 23.14 -10.90 -0.93
N GLY A 112 22.45 -10.54 0.14
CA GLY A 112 21.67 -9.32 0.21
C GLY A 112 22.58 -8.09 0.10
N GLN A 113 22.14 -7.12 -0.69
CA GLN A 113 22.81 -5.83 -0.83
C GLN A 113 21.78 -4.73 -0.57
N TYR A 114 22.14 -3.83 0.34
CA TYR A 114 21.28 -2.71 0.68
C TYR A 114 21.55 -1.53 -0.25
N CYS A 115 20.48 -0.99 -0.83
CA CYS A 115 20.53 0.16 -1.72
C CYS A 115 19.81 1.34 -1.08
N LEU A 116 20.49 2.48 -0.99
CA LEU A 116 19.89 3.76 -0.66
C LEU A 116 19.42 4.41 -1.97
N THR A 117 18.13 4.70 -2.06
CA THR A 117 17.54 5.41 -3.20
C THR A 117 17.08 6.80 -2.76
N GLU A 118 17.33 7.80 -3.59
CA GLU A 118 16.76 9.14 -3.41
C GLU A 118 15.61 9.28 -4.41
N THR A 119 14.38 9.48 -3.90
CA THR A 119 13.19 9.63 -4.74
C THR A 119 12.69 11.07 -4.68
N LYS A 120 12.72 11.77 -5.81
CA LYS A 120 12.17 13.12 -5.94
C LYS A 120 10.73 13.04 -6.42
N LEU A 121 9.78 13.46 -5.59
CA LEU A 121 8.41 13.65 -6.05
C LEU A 121 8.25 15.02 -6.71
N LEU A 122 7.67 14.99 -7.90
CA LEU A 122 7.18 16.18 -8.58
C LEU A 122 5.68 16.21 -8.35
N LEU A 123 5.23 17.08 -7.44
CA LEU A 123 3.81 17.36 -7.32
C LEU A 123 3.40 18.17 -8.55
N SER A 124 2.40 17.68 -9.29
CA SER A 124 1.74 18.51 -10.29
C SER A 124 1.01 19.60 -9.52
N ALA A 125 1.44 20.86 -9.69
CA ALA A 125 0.65 21.98 -9.22
C ALA A 125 -0.68 21.98 -9.96
N GLU A 126 -1.79 21.97 -9.22
CA GLU A 126 -3.06 22.46 -9.77
C GLU A 126 -2.86 23.93 -10.13
N ASN A 127 -3.21 24.27 -11.37
CA ASN A 127 -3.20 25.62 -11.90
C ASN A 127 -4.60 26.20 -11.79
#